data_AF-A0A5S4YLV7-F1
#
_entry.id   AF-A0A5S4YLV7-F1
#
_cell.length_a   1.000
_cell.length_b   1.000
_cell.length_c   1.000
_cell.angle_alpha   90.00
_cell.angle_beta   90.00
_cell.angle_gamma   90.00
#
_symmetry.space_group_name_H-M   'P 1'
#
loop_
_entity.id
_entity.type
_entity.pdbx_description
1 polymer ?
#
loop_
_entity_poly.entity_id
_entity_poly.type
_entity_poly.pdbx_seq_one_letter_code
_entity_poly.pdbx_strand_id
1 'polypeptide(L)'
;MSAPAKILDGKALEDAIWLLETRALIRAYLEYEYQFEHLADAVDPLQQFAEESGLVAACGQDHVQRLIAKPFERFRAIVAAQVADELAGTEVEPEIPSDYASQLVMQWELADPRDRWRWTGELPPMKAAIEKASYRTPQSTIDDFYIVMSEGNPELLAAWLRGHPDDAPALLEMLEAT
;
A
#
# COMPACT_ATOMS: atom_id res chain seq x y z
N MET A 1 29.28 3.31 26.80
CA MET A 1 29.71 3.73 28.15
C MET A 1 28.46 3.79 29.01
N SER A 2 28.25 2.82 29.91
CA SER A 2 27.07 2.83 30.80
C SER A 2 27.25 3.91 31.87
N ALA A 3 26.30 4.84 31.97
CA ALA A 3 26.25 5.81 33.05
C ALA A 3 26.05 5.08 34.39
N PRO A 4 26.63 5.56 35.50
CA PRO A 4 26.41 4.97 36.81
C PRO A 4 24.92 5.09 37.18
N ALA A 5 24.30 3.96 37.52
CA ALA A 5 22.91 3.91 37.94
C ALA A 5 22.69 4.84 39.15
N LYS A 6 21.81 5.83 38.99
CA LYS A 6 21.39 6.69 40.10
C LYS A 6 20.60 5.84 41.09
N ILE A 7 21.10 5.74 42.32
CA ILE A 7 20.35 5.16 43.42
C ILE A 7 19.32 6.22 43.84
N LEU A 8 18.04 5.92 43.62
CA LEU A 8 16.93 6.77 44.03
C LEU A 8 16.65 6.55 45.52
N ASP A 9 16.44 7.64 46.27
CA ASP A 9 15.87 7.57 47.62
C ASP A 9 14.35 7.37 47.56
N GLY A 10 13.70 7.14 48.70
CA GLY A 10 12.28 6.78 48.75
C GLY A 10 11.35 7.79 48.07
N LYS A 11 11.59 9.10 48.24
CA LYS A 11 10.75 10.14 47.64
C LYS A 11 11.05 10.30 46.15
N ALA A 12 12.32 10.28 45.76
CA ALA A 12 12.73 10.35 44.36
C ALA A 12 12.24 9.14 43.56
N LEU A 13 12.14 7.96 44.19
CA LEU A 13 11.57 6.76 43.61
C LEU A 13 10.06 6.91 43.36
N GLU A 14 9.29 7.37 44.36
CA GLU A 14 7.85 7.62 44.23
C GLU A 14 7.55 8.64 43.12
N ASP A 15 8.29 9.75 43.09
CA ASP A 15 8.13 10.80 42.07
C ASP A 15 8.44 10.25 40.65
N ALA A 16 9.47 9.41 40.52
CA ALA A 16 9.85 8.81 39.25
C ALA A 16 8.81 7.78 38.77
N ILE A 17 8.27 6.95 39.68
CA ILE A 17 7.18 6.01 39.38
C ILE A 17 5.95 6.78 38.88
N TRP A 18 5.53 7.81 39.62
CA TRP A 18 4.38 8.63 39.25
C TRP A 18 4.56 9.27 37.86
N LEU A 19 5.76 9.77 37.57
CA LEU A 19 6.07 10.37 36.27
C LEU A 19 6.07 9.33 35.14
N LEU A 20 6.59 8.12 35.38
CA LEU A 20 6.54 7.02 34.42
C LEU A 20 5.09 6.62 34.11
N GLU A 21 4.26 6.43 35.14
CA GLU A 21 2.85 6.07 34.97
C GLU A 21 2.08 7.14 34.19
N THR A 22 2.32 8.42 34.49
CA THR A 22 1.69 9.55 33.80
C THR A 22 2.09 9.58 32.32
N ARG A 23 3.39 9.42 32.03
CA ARG A 23 3.90 9.36 30.65
C ARG A 23 3.36 8.15 29.90
N ALA A 24 3.28 6.99 30.55
CA ALA A 24 2.73 5.76 29.98
C ALA A 24 1.24 5.93 29.64
N LEU A 25 0.46 6.57 30.52
CA LEU A 25 -0.95 6.86 30.25
C LEU A 25 -1.13 7.78 29.04
N ILE A 26 -0.37 8.88 28.96
CA ILE A 26 -0.45 9.82 27.84
C ILE A 26 -0.07 9.12 26.53
N ARG A 27 1.01 8.34 26.52
CA ARG A 27 1.47 7.64 25.32
C ARG A 27 0.53 6.52 24.90
N ALA A 28 -0.05 5.79 25.83
CA ALA A 28 -1.08 4.80 25.53
C ALA A 28 -2.34 5.44 24.92
N TYR A 29 -2.75 6.62 25.40
CA TYR A 29 -3.83 7.38 24.78
C TYR A 29 -3.48 7.83 23.35
N LEU A 30 -2.26 8.33 23.14
CA LEU A 30 -1.81 8.74 21.80
C LEU A 30 -1.68 7.56 20.82
N GLU A 31 -1.29 6.37 21.31
CA GLU A 31 -1.29 5.15 20.50
C GLU A 31 -2.71 4.70 20.12
N TYR A 32 -3.65 4.77 21.07
CA TYR A 32 -5.08 4.55 20.81
C TYR A 32 -5.64 5.52 19.76
N GLU A 33 -5.18 6.77 19.76
CA GLU A 33 -5.53 7.81 18.76
C GLU A 33 -4.68 7.73 17.47
N TYR A 34 -3.95 6.63 17.25
CA TYR A 34 -3.12 6.38 16.06
C TYR A 34 -2.09 7.49 15.78
N GLN A 35 -1.58 8.15 16.82
CA GLN A 35 -0.57 9.22 16.68
C GLN A 35 0.87 8.69 16.55
N PHE A 36 1.05 7.37 16.66
CA PHE A 36 2.32 6.69 16.44
C PHE A 36 2.20 5.74 15.25
N GLU A 37 3.24 5.70 14.41
CA GLU A 37 3.32 4.76 13.30
C GLU A 37 3.61 3.34 13.81
N HIS A 38 4.44 3.23 14.85
CA HIS A 38 4.80 1.96 15.47
C HIS A 38 4.66 2.00 16.99
N LEU A 39 4.31 0.85 17.58
CA LEU A 39 4.23 0.70 19.04
C LEU A 39 5.56 1.03 19.75
N ALA A 40 6.69 0.71 19.11
CA ALA A 40 8.02 1.03 19.62
C ALA A 40 8.19 2.54 19.85
N ASP A 41 7.64 3.40 18.99
CA ASP A 41 7.72 4.86 19.14
C ASP A 41 6.99 5.36 20.41
N ALA A 42 5.94 4.62 20.81
CA ALA A 42 5.20 4.87 22.04
C ALA A 42 5.95 4.35 23.28
N VAL A 43 6.56 3.17 23.20
CA VAL A 43 7.11 2.43 24.36
C VAL A 43 8.58 2.72 24.63
N ASP A 44 9.43 2.80 23.61
CA ASP A 44 10.89 2.92 23.77
C ASP A 44 11.29 4.16 24.58
N PRO A 45 10.67 5.35 24.40
CA PRO A 45 10.98 6.51 25.23
C PRO A 45 10.61 6.34 26.72
N LEU A 46 9.66 5.45 27.04
CA LEU A 46 9.30 5.12 28.43
C LEU A 46 10.36 4.21 29.07
N GLN A 47 10.84 3.22 28.32
CA GLN A 47 11.92 2.35 28.75
C GLN A 47 13.22 3.15 28.95
N GLN A 48 13.57 4.00 27.99
CA GLN A 48 14.73 4.89 28.09
C GLN A 48 14.62 5.79 29.35
N PHE A 49 13.46 6.40 29.59
CA PHE A 49 13.25 7.21 30.80
C PHE A 49 13.44 6.38 32.08
N ALA A 50 12.96 5.14 32.12
CA ALA A 50 13.11 4.28 33.29
C ALA A 50 14.57 3.86 33.55
N GLU A 51 15.36 3.69 32.49
CA GLU A 51 16.80 3.42 32.59
C GLU A 51 17.56 4.66 33.05
N GLU A 52 17.32 5.82 32.44
CA GLU A 52 18.00 7.08 32.75
C GLU A 52 17.68 7.62 34.15
N SER A 53 16.45 7.40 34.61
CA SER A 53 16.02 7.80 35.95
C SER A 53 16.56 6.87 37.04
N GLY A 54 17.03 5.67 36.69
CA GLY A 54 17.46 4.64 37.65
C GLY A 54 16.30 3.79 38.19
N LEU A 55 15.07 3.96 37.68
CA LEU A 55 13.91 3.14 38.06
C LEU A 55 14.17 1.65 37.85
N VAL A 56 14.73 1.27 36.69
CA VAL A 56 15.05 -0.14 36.39
C VAL A 56 16.03 -0.71 37.43
N ALA A 57 17.01 0.09 37.86
CA ALA A 57 17.97 -0.33 38.87
C ALA A 57 17.34 -0.42 40.28
N ALA A 58 16.35 0.43 40.59
CA ALA A 58 15.73 0.51 41.91
C ALA A 58 14.66 -0.56 42.13
N CYS A 59 13.78 -0.82 41.15
CA CYS A 59 12.63 -1.72 41.31
C CYS A 59 12.62 -2.91 40.32
N GLY A 60 13.58 -2.97 39.40
CA GLY A 60 13.73 -4.06 38.45
C GLY A 60 12.92 -3.88 37.16
N GLN A 61 13.40 -4.54 36.10
CA GLN A 61 12.81 -4.46 34.76
C GLN A 61 11.35 -4.90 34.72
N ASP A 62 11.00 -6.03 35.36
CA ASP A 62 9.63 -6.56 35.34
C ASP A 62 8.62 -5.64 36.02
N HIS A 63 9.06 -4.86 37.01
CA HIS A 63 8.19 -3.89 37.66
C HIS A 63 7.94 -2.69 36.74
N VAL A 64 9.01 -2.13 36.16
CA VAL A 64 8.92 -1.05 35.17
C VAL A 64 8.04 -1.44 33.98
N GLN A 65 8.24 -2.63 33.43
CA GLN A 65 7.45 -3.14 32.30
C GLN A 65 5.97 -3.27 32.64
N ARG A 66 5.63 -3.71 33.87
CA ARG A 66 4.22 -3.73 34.33
C ARG A 66 3.62 -2.33 34.45
N LEU A 67 4.38 -1.36 34.94
CA LEU A 67 3.92 0.04 35.02
C LEU A 67 3.66 0.63 33.62
N ILE A 68 4.54 0.32 32.66
CA ILE A 68 4.39 0.74 31.26
C ILE A 68 3.22 0.05 30.58
N ALA A 69 3.07 -1.27 30.73
CA ALA A 69 2.08 -2.06 29.99
C ALA A 69 0.65 -1.78 30.42
N LYS A 70 0.41 -1.54 31.71
CA LYS A 70 -0.94 -1.42 32.29
C LYS A 70 -1.85 -0.40 31.58
N PRO A 71 -1.41 0.83 31.25
CA PRO A 71 -2.22 1.74 30.46
C PRO A 71 -2.53 1.24 29.04
N PHE A 72 -1.57 0.62 28.35
CA PHE A 72 -1.77 0.09 26.99
C PHE A 72 -2.76 -1.08 26.97
N GLU A 73 -2.68 -1.99 27.95
CA GLU A 73 -3.64 -3.08 28.12
C GLU A 73 -5.07 -2.57 28.24
N ARG A 74 -5.27 -1.48 28.99
CA ARG A 74 -6.59 -0.85 29.14
C ARG A 74 -7.14 -0.36 27.80
N PHE A 75 -6.36 0.37 27.01
CA PHE A 75 -6.84 0.88 25.72
C PHE A 75 -7.05 -0.23 24.69
N ARG A 76 -6.18 -1.24 24.67
CA ARG A 76 -6.38 -2.44 23.85
C ARG A 76 -7.66 -3.19 24.20
N ALA A 77 -8.03 -3.26 25.48
CA ALA A 77 -9.29 -3.87 25.89
C ALA A 77 -10.51 -3.07 25.37
N ILE A 78 -10.41 -1.73 25.30
CA ILE A 78 -11.45 -0.87 24.72
C ILE A 78 -11.59 -1.16 23.22
N VAL A 79 -10.49 -1.17 22.47
CA VAL A 79 -10.49 -1.48 21.03
C VAL A 79 -11.04 -2.88 20.78
N ALA A 80 -10.60 -3.88 21.55
CA ALA A 80 -11.10 -5.25 21.43
C ALA A 80 -12.61 -5.34 21.68
N ALA A 81 -13.14 -4.58 22.65
CA ALA A 81 -14.57 -4.53 22.90
C ALA A 81 -15.35 -3.87 21.75
N GLN A 82 -14.82 -2.78 21.17
CA GLN A 82 -15.42 -2.11 20.02
C GLN A 82 -15.47 -3.03 18.79
N VAL A 83 -14.36 -3.69 18.48
CA VAL A 83 -14.29 -4.66 17.37
C VAL A 83 -15.26 -5.83 17.59
N ALA A 84 -15.38 -6.33 18.83
CA ALA A 84 -16.32 -7.39 19.15
C ALA A 84 -17.78 -6.95 18.96
N ASP A 85 -18.13 -5.72 19.32
CA ASP A 85 -19.47 -5.14 19.13
C ASP A 85 -19.80 -4.96 17.64
N GLU A 86 -18.86 -4.43 16.86
CA GLU A 86 -18.99 -4.27 15.40
C GLU A 86 -19.18 -5.63 14.69
N LEU A 87 -18.39 -6.64 15.08
CA LEU A 87 -18.51 -8.00 14.53
C LEU A 87 -19.82 -8.67 14.94
N ALA A 88 -20.30 -8.43 16.16
CA ALA A 88 -21.58 -8.98 16.63
C ALA A 88 -22.79 -8.40 15.87
N GLY A 89 -22.69 -7.15 15.38
CA GLY A 89 -23.69 -6.50 14.54
C GLY A 89 -23.60 -6.84 13.06
N THR A 90 -22.54 -7.53 12.62
CA THR A 90 -22.39 -7.97 11.24
C THR A 90 -23.19 -9.27 11.06
N GLU A 91 -24.45 -9.16 10.63
CA GLU A 91 -25.14 -10.32 10.04
C GLU A 91 -24.25 -10.82 8.90
N VAL A 92 -23.70 -12.03 9.05
CA VAL A 92 -22.93 -12.69 7.99
C VAL A 92 -23.82 -12.69 6.76
N GLU A 93 -23.46 -11.89 5.74
CA GLU A 93 -24.14 -11.94 4.45
C GLU A 93 -24.25 -13.41 4.07
N PRO A 94 -25.46 -13.91 3.73
CA PRO A 94 -25.65 -15.31 3.42
C PRO A 94 -24.60 -15.69 2.38
N GLU A 95 -23.79 -16.72 2.67
CA GLU A 95 -22.72 -17.18 1.78
C GLU A 95 -23.26 -17.20 0.37
N ILE A 96 -22.74 -16.29 -0.46
CA ILE A 96 -23.10 -16.21 -1.86
C ILE A 96 -22.83 -17.61 -2.43
N PRO A 97 -23.84 -18.30 -3.00
CA PRO A 97 -23.65 -19.64 -3.53
C PRO A 97 -22.43 -19.68 -4.44
N SER A 98 -21.63 -20.74 -4.37
CA SER A 98 -20.36 -20.84 -5.11
C SER A 98 -20.52 -20.67 -6.63
N ASP A 99 -21.74 -20.85 -7.15
CA ASP A 99 -22.12 -20.72 -8.54
C ASP A 99 -22.76 -19.36 -8.90
N TYR A 100 -22.96 -18.45 -7.95
CA TYR A 100 -23.60 -17.14 -8.18
C TYR A 100 -22.90 -16.33 -9.27
N ALA A 101 -21.57 -16.28 -9.24
CA ALA A 101 -20.80 -15.59 -10.28
C ALA A 101 -21.02 -16.21 -11.66
N SER A 102 -21.09 -17.54 -11.75
CA SER A 102 -21.39 -18.26 -13.00
C SER A 102 -22.82 -18.01 -13.47
N GLN A 103 -23.80 -17.98 -12.56
CA GLN A 103 -25.19 -17.65 -12.88
C GLN A 103 -25.33 -16.21 -13.37
N LEU A 104 -24.60 -15.26 -12.77
CA LEU A 104 -24.60 -13.86 -13.17
C LEU A 104 -24.00 -13.67 -14.58
N VAL A 105 -22.86 -14.30 -14.85
CA VAL A 105 -22.24 -14.30 -16.18
C VAL A 105 -23.18 -14.90 -17.22
N MET A 106 -23.80 -16.05 -16.91
CA MET A 106 -24.78 -16.67 -17.80
C MET A 106 -25.96 -15.73 -18.10
N GLN A 107 -26.49 -15.04 -17.09
CA GLN A 107 -27.57 -14.06 -17.28
C GLN A 107 -27.15 -12.88 -18.16
N TRP A 108 -25.93 -12.37 -17.98
CA TRP A 108 -25.38 -11.28 -18.80
C TRP A 108 -25.17 -11.71 -20.25
N GLU A 109 -24.59 -12.88 -20.48
CA GLU A 109 -24.36 -13.41 -21.84
C GLU A 109 -25.69 -13.74 -22.55
N LEU A 110 -26.72 -14.20 -21.85
CA LEU A 110 -28.07 -14.37 -22.40
C LEU A 110 -28.73 -13.03 -22.78
N ALA A 111 -28.50 -12.00 -21.97
CA ALA A 111 -29.03 -10.66 -22.21
C ALA A 111 -28.38 -9.96 -23.41
N ASP A 112 -27.10 -10.24 -23.70
CA ASP A 112 -26.38 -9.68 -24.84
C ASP A 112 -26.66 -10.47 -26.15
N PRO A 113 -27.28 -9.85 -27.18
CA PRO A 113 -27.52 -10.52 -28.47
C PRO A 113 -26.26 -11.06 -29.16
N ARG A 114 -25.06 -10.54 -28.83
CA ARG A 114 -23.79 -10.95 -29.42
C ARG A 114 -23.25 -12.25 -28.82
N ASP A 115 -23.65 -12.57 -27.59
CA ASP A 115 -23.15 -13.71 -26.83
C ASP A 115 -24.23 -14.74 -26.49
N ARG A 116 -25.50 -14.40 -26.68
CA ARG A 116 -26.66 -15.30 -26.47
C ARG A 116 -26.52 -16.66 -27.16
N TRP A 117 -25.93 -16.67 -28.36
CA TRP A 117 -25.72 -17.89 -29.15
C TRP A 117 -24.92 -18.97 -28.41
N ARG A 118 -24.08 -18.60 -27.44
CA ARG A 118 -23.31 -19.53 -26.59
C ARG A 118 -24.20 -20.42 -25.72
N TRP A 119 -25.40 -19.96 -25.40
CA TRP A 119 -26.34 -20.62 -24.49
C TRP A 119 -27.61 -21.12 -25.18
N THR A 120 -27.98 -20.53 -26.34
CA THR A 120 -29.21 -20.88 -27.07
C THR A 120 -28.99 -21.88 -28.21
N GLY A 121 -27.75 -22.16 -28.59
CA GLY A 121 -27.44 -23.03 -29.74
C GLY A 121 -27.68 -22.37 -31.10
N GLU A 122 -27.90 -21.05 -31.14
CA GLU A 122 -27.91 -20.26 -32.37
C GLU A 122 -26.51 -20.19 -33.00
N LEU A 123 -26.43 -19.84 -34.28
CA LEU A 123 -25.15 -19.62 -34.94
C LEU A 123 -24.53 -18.30 -34.45
N PRO A 124 -23.21 -18.26 -34.20
CA PRO A 124 -22.52 -17.03 -33.82
C PRO A 124 -22.71 -15.94 -34.88
N PRO A 125 -22.85 -14.67 -34.47
CA PRO A 125 -22.93 -13.57 -35.44
C PRO A 125 -21.67 -13.56 -36.30
N MET A 126 -21.86 -13.53 -37.63
CA MET A 126 -20.74 -13.44 -38.56
C MET A 126 -19.92 -12.18 -38.24
N LYS A 127 -18.64 -12.38 -37.92
CA LYS A 127 -17.70 -11.26 -37.70
C LYS A 127 -17.64 -10.45 -38.98
N ALA A 128 -18.13 -9.21 -38.95
CA ALA A 128 -17.90 -8.27 -40.03
C ALA A 128 -16.39 -8.16 -40.25
N ALA A 129 -15.95 -8.27 -41.50
CA ALA A 129 -14.54 -8.10 -41.83
C ALA A 129 -14.13 -6.68 -41.46
N ILE A 130 -13.32 -6.55 -40.40
CA ILE A 130 -12.71 -5.27 -40.04
C ILE A 130 -11.62 -5.03 -41.06
N GLU A 131 -11.85 -4.11 -42.00
CA GLU A 131 -10.79 -3.60 -42.87
C GLU A 131 -9.71 -2.99 -41.97
N LYS A 132 -8.52 -3.60 -41.96
CA LYS A 132 -7.38 -3.05 -41.23
C LYS A 132 -7.02 -1.72 -41.87
N ALA A 133 -7.10 -0.64 -41.10
CA ALA A 133 -6.63 0.67 -41.52
C ALA A 133 -5.17 0.57 -41.97
N SER A 134 -4.83 1.26 -43.07
CA SER A 134 -3.45 1.37 -43.53
C SER A 134 -2.57 1.90 -42.42
N TYR A 135 -1.40 1.29 -42.26
CA TYR A 135 -0.42 1.68 -41.25
C TYR A 135 -0.06 3.16 -41.40
N ARG A 136 0.01 3.86 -40.26
CA ARG A 136 0.49 5.24 -40.17
C ARG A 136 1.54 5.30 -39.06
N THR A 137 2.70 5.83 -39.40
CA THR A 137 3.75 6.12 -38.43
C THR A 137 3.20 7.01 -37.31
N PRO A 138 3.29 6.59 -36.04
CA PRO A 138 2.85 7.41 -34.92
C PRO A 138 3.61 8.74 -34.86
N GLN A 139 2.92 9.81 -34.44
CA GLN A 139 3.55 11.14 -34.33
C GLN A 139 4.75 11.13 -33.36
N SER A 140 4.68 10.35 -32.28
CA SER A 140 5.81 10.19 -31.35
C SER A 140 7.06 9.66 -32.02
N THR A 141 6.91 8.71 -32.97
CA THR A 141 8.02 8.13 -33.72
C THR A 141 8.65 9.17 -34.67
N ILE A 142 7.84 10.06 -35.23
CA ILE A 142 8.30 11.19 -36.04
C ILE A 142 9.08 12.19 -35.19
N ASP A 143 8.56 12.52 -34.00
CA ASP A 143 9.19 13.48 -33.09
C ASP A 143 10.55 12.96 -32.59
N ASP A 144 10.61 11.68 -32.21
CA ASP A 144 11.86 11.01 -31.82
C ASP A 144 12.88 10.99 -32.97
N PHE A 145 12.41 10.78 -34.21
CA PHE A 145 13.25 10.84 -35.40
C PHE A 145 13.87 12.22 -35.61
N TYR A 146 13.13 13.31 -35.41
CA TYR A 146 13.66 14.66 -35.51
C TYR A 146 14.73 14.96 -34.46
N ILE A 147 14.59 14.42 -33.24
CA ILE A 147 15.60 14.54 -32.19
C ILE A 147 16.89 13.86 -32.64
N VAL A 148 16.82 12.60 -33.10
CA VAL A 148 17.98 11.84 -33.59
C VAL A 148 18.65 12.53 -34.79
N MET A 149 17.86 13.12 -35.69
CA MET A 149 18.37 13.90 -36.82
C MET A 149 19.11 15.17 -36.37
N SER A 150 18.64 15.85 -35.32
CA SER A 150 19.25 17.09 -34.80
C SER A 150 20.63 16.87 -34.17
N GLU A 151 20.95 15.64 -33.74
CA GLU A 151 22.25 15.28 -33.18
C GLU A 151 23.35 15.14 -34.25
N GLY A 152 22.99 15.09 -35.53
CA GLY A 152 23.92 15.12 -36.67
C GLY A 152 24.83 13.90 -36.80
N ASN A 153 24.52 12.79 -36.10
CA ASN A 153 25.29 11.56 -36.14
C ASN A 153 24.70 10.56 -37.17
N PRO A 154 25.36 10.34 -38.33
CA PRO A 154 24.82 9.47 -39.38
C PRO A 154 24.77 7.99 -38.98
N GLU A 155 25.66 7.53 -38.09
CA GLU A 155 25.66 6.15 -37.62
C GLU A 155 24.48 5.86 -36.69
N LEU A 156 24.13 6.84 -35.86
CA LEU A 156 22.99 6.79 -34.95
C LEU A 156 21.67 6.76 -35.74
N LEU A 157 21.55 7.62 -36.77
CA LEU A 157 20.38 7.67 -37.65
C LEU A 157 20.17 6.35 -38.42
N ALA A 158 21.26 5.78 -38.96
CA ALA A 158 21.21 4.50 -39.67
C ALA A 158 20.92 3.31 -38.73
N ALA A 159 21.33 3.37 -37.47
CA ALA A 159 20.95 2.39 -36.46
C ALA A 159 19.47 2.51 -36.08
N TRP A 160 18.96 3.73 -35.94
CA TRP A 160 17.59 4.02 -35.55
C TRP A 160 16.58 3.58 -36.63
N LEU A 161 16.85 3.86 -37.90
CA LEU A 161 16.01 3.41 -39.03
C LEU A 161 15.96 1.88 -39.17
N ARG A 162 17.05 1.17 -38.85
CA ARG A 162 17.05 -0.31 -38.81
C ARG A 162 16.19 -0.87 -37.68
N GLY A 163 16.02 -0.11 -36.59
CA GLY A 163 15.15 -0.48 -35.46
C GLY A 163 13.66 -0.28 -35.72
N HIS A 164 13.29 0.51 -36.75
CA HIS A 164 11.91 0.88 -37.07
C HIS A 164 11.59 0.60 -38.56
N PRO A 165 11.57 -0.67 -38.99
CA PRO A 165 11.45 -1.04 -40.41
C PRO A 165 10.10 -0.65 -41.04
N ASP A 166 9.03 -0.63 -40.25
CA ASP A 166 7.69 -0.26 -40.72
C ASP A 166 7.53 1.26 -40.92
N ASP A 167 8.32 2.05 -40.19
CA ASP A 167 8.33 3.52 -40.25
C ASP A 167 9.39 4.07 -41.21
N ALA A 168 10.44 3.29 -41.48
CA ALA A 168 11.56 3.70 -42.31
C ALA A 168 11.16 4.28 -43.68
N PRO A 169 10.19 3.72 -44.44
CA PRO A 169 9.79 4.30 -45.73
C PRO A 169 9.23 5.73 -45.60
N ALA A 170 8.36 5.97 -44.61
CA ALA A 170 7.76 7.29 -44.39
C ALA A 170 8.79 8.31 -43.89
N LEU A 171 9.72 7.88 -43.03
CA LEU A 171 10.75 8.76 -42.46
C LEU A 171 11.88 9.07 -43.45
N LEU A 172 12.19 8.16 -44.37
CA LEU A 172 13.11 8.42 -45.49
C LEU A 172 12.53 9.46 -46.46
N GLU A 173 11.24 9.38 -46.77
CA GLU A 173 10.55 10.39 -47.60
C GLU A 173 10.62 11.80 -46.96
N MET A 174 10.57 11.89 -45.62
CA MET A 174 10.75 13.14 -44.90
C MET A 174 12.18 13.70 -44.97
N LEU A 175 13.20 12.85 -45.00
CA LEU A 175 14.60 13.27 -45.19
C LEU A 175 14.86 13.81 -46.61
N GLU A 176 14.27 13.18 -47.62
CA GLU A 176 14.41 13.61 -49.02
C GLU A 176 13.67 14.93 -49.32
N ALA A 177 12.68 15.28 -48.51
CA ALA A 177 11.89 16.50 -48.63
C ALA A 177 12.51 17.73 -47.92
N THR A 178 13.64 17.58 -47.22
CA THR A 178 14.34 18.64 -46.47
C THR A 178 15.55 19.17 -47.24
#